data_AF-F7BII5-F1
#
_entry.id   AF-F7BII5-F1
#
_cell.length_a   1.000
_cell.length_b   1.000
_cell.length_c   1.000
_cell.angle_alpha   90.00
_cell.angle_beta   90.00
_cell.angle_gamma   90.00
#
_symmetry.space_group_name_H-M   'P 1'
#
loop_
_entity.id
_entity.type
_entity.pdbx_description
1 polymer ?
#
loop_
_entity_poly.entity_id
_entity_poly.type
_entity_poly.pdbx_seq_one_letter_code
_entity_poly.pdbx_strand_id
1 'polypeptide(L)'
;MQAYIWGLVFLSVSLSLATSIAVNQCTSNPCINNAVCSSLAAGYECICSGAYIGRDCSKISCKKATTVADILLVLDESGTVSRTEYKDATNWIAQVLTAFKSNLEAGGIHMGLIGFSFAGDQTKVKIPLSTAVYDTLKTQINNLEKTTQHGPTYIGYAINVAVEHFSSNGRNGVPKTMILLTDGRATDSEAISPAVKKAVAAGITIISVGIGTQYNSDQLLQIARDPSRVIIAN
;
A
#
# COMPACT_ATOMS: atom_id res chain seq x y z
N MET A 1 71.86 23.28 -38.14
CA MET A 1 70.88 24.34 -38.44
C MET A 1 69.50 23.68 -38.55
N GLN A 2 68.75 23.66 -37.45
CA GLN A 2 67.64 24.60 -37.16
C GLN A 2 66.31 24.15 -37.79
N ALA A 3 65.75 23.01 -37.33
CA ALA A 3 64.35 22.67 -37.61
C ALA A 3 63.70 21.70 -36.60
N TYR A 4 64.48 20.85 -35.91
CA TYR A 4 63.91 19.77 -35.08
C TYR A 4 63.80 20.05 -33.57
N ILE A 5 64.28 21.20 -33.09
CA ILE A 5 64.29 21.51 -31.65
C ILE A 5 63.05 22.31 -31.22
N TRP A 6 62.34 22.97 -32.13
CA TRP A 6 61.14 23.75 -31.81
C TRP A 6 59.82 22.96 -31.90
N GLY A 7 59.80 21.79 -32.54
CA GLY A 7 58.59 20.95 -32.64
C GLY A 7 58.26 20.16 -31.37
N LEU A 8 59.27 19.71 -30.63
CA LEU A 8 59.09 18.90 -29.42
C LEU A 8 58.83 19.74 -28.16
N VAL A 9 59.20 21.02 -28.16
CA VAL A 9 58.89 21.94 -27.04
C VAL A 9 57.45 22.48 -27.12
N PHE A 10 56.83 22.53 -28.31
CA PHE A 10 55.41 22.90 -28.45
C PHE A 10 54.43 21.76 -28.13
N LEU A 11 54.84 20.49 -28.29
CA LEU A 11 54.00 19.34 -27.91
C LEU A 11 54.04 19.03 -26.40
N SER A 12 55.09 19.44 -25.68
CA SER A 12 55.18 19.21 -24.23
C SER A 12 54.54 20.31 -23.38
N VAL A 13 54.32 21.52 -23.93
CA VAL A 13 53.62 22.59 -23.21
C VAL A 13 52.11 22.60 -23.48
N SER A 14 51.63 21.99 -24.57
CA SER A 14 50.19 21.81 -24.80
C SER A 14 49.59 20.62 -24.05
N LEU A 15 50.40 19.68 -23.56
CA LEU A 15 49.95 18.51 -22.81
C LEU A 15 50.07 18.64 -21.28
N SER A 16 50.38 19.83 -20.76
CA SER A 16 50.51 20.07 -19.30
C SER A 16 49.54 21.09 -18.72
N LEU A 17 48.52 21.54 -19.48
CA LEU A 17 47.50 22.48 -19.00
C LEU A 17 46.05 22.07 -19.33
N ALA A 18 45.81 20.82 -19.73
CA ALA A 18 44.51 20.22 -19.51
C ALA A 18 44.48 19.62 -18.09
N THR A 19 44.76 20.44 -17.07
CA THR A 19 44.18 20.13 -15.76
C THR A 19 42.68 20.10 -16.01
N SER A 20 42.07 18.92 -16.03
CA SER A 20 40.63 18.83 -15.86
C SER A 20 40.38 19.55 -14.55
N ILE A 21 39.93 20.80 -14.64
CA ILE A 21 39.44 21.50 -13.46
C ILE A 21 38.44 20.51 -12.90
N ALA A 22 38.71 19.99 -11.71
CA ALA A 22 37.80 19.11 -11.01
C ALA A 22 36.61 19.99 -10.63
N VAL A 23 35.74 20.25 -11.61
CA VAL A 23 34.52 21.04 -11.42
C VAL A 23 33.71 20.25 -10.42
N ASN A 24 33.54 20.81 -9.23
CA ASN A 24 32.69 20.20 -8.23
C ASN A 24 31.24 20.24 -8.73
N GLN A 25 30.77 19.08 -9.19
CA GLN A 25 29.45 18.89 -9.78
C GLN A 25 28.32 19.01 -8.74
N CYS A 26 28.65 19.05 -7.45
CA CYS A 26 27.69 19.22 -6.37
C CYS A 26 27.33 20.69 -6.08
N THR A 27 28.01 21.65 -6.71
CA THR A 27 27.76 23.09 -6.50
C THR A 27 26.36 23.55 -6.90
N SER A 28 25.73 22.85 -7.85
CA SER A 28 24.34 23.08 -8.26
C SER A 28 23.30 22.42 -7.36
N ASN A 29 23.72 21.74 -6.28
CA ASN A 29 22.87 20.94 -5.39
C ASN A 29 21.93 19.99 -6.16
N PRO A 30 22.47 19.08 -6.99
CA PRO A 30 21.64 18.24 -7.86
C PRO A 30 20.86 17.15 -7.10
N CYS A 31 21.25 16.82 -5.86
CA CYS A 31 20.59 15.79 -5.05
C CYS A 31 19.45 16.40 -4.22
N ILE A 32 18.27 15.78 -4.25
CA ILE A 32 17.11 16.24 -3.47
C ILE A 32 16.78 15.27 -2.33
N ASN A 33 15.76 15.57 -1.52
CA ASN A 33 15.26 14.72 -0.43
C ASN A 33 16.34 14.29 0.60
N ASN A 34 17.15 15.24 1.05
CA ASN A 34 18.23 15.03 2.04
C ASN A 34 19.25 13.95 1.63
N ALA A 35 19.53 13.83 0.33
CA ALA A 35 20.57 12.95 -0.20
C ALA A 35 21.95 13.64 -0.15
N VAL A 36 23.02 12.84 -0.04
CA VAL A 36 24.41 13.33 0.02
C VAL A 36 25.02 13.31 -1.38
N CYS A 37 25.54 14.45 -1.84
CA CYS A 37 26.19 14.55 -3.15
C CYS A 37 27.70 14.25 -3.07
N SER A 38 28.19 13.39 -3.96
CA SER A 38 29.61 13.12 -4.18
C SER A 38 30.01 13.52 -5.59
N SER A 39 31.01 14.38 -5.73
CA SER A 39 31.54 14.79 -7.04
C SER A 39 32.53 13.73 -7.55
N LEU A 40 32.36 13.29 -8.80
CA LEU A 40 33.14 12.24 -9.46
C LEU A 40 33.77 12.76 -10.76
N ALA A 41 34.79 12.05 -11.27
CA ALA A 41 35.46 12.42 -12.53
C ALA A 41 34.50 12.45 -13.75
N ALA A 42 33.41 11.68 -13.70
CA ALA A 42 32.40 11.58 -14.75
C ALA A 42 31.04 12.24 -14.37
N GLY A 43 31.02 13.16 -13.39
CA GLY A 43 29.81 13.87 -12.98
C GLY A 43 29.61 13.92 -11.47
N TYR A 44 28.40 13.60 -11.02
CA TYR A 44 28.07 13.48 -9.60
C TYR A 44 27.33 12.16 -9.34
N GLU A 45 27.38 11.71 -8.09
CA GLU A 45 26.58 10.62 -7.56
C GLU A 45 25.83 11.11 -6.32
N CYS A 46 24.52 10.81 -6.26
CA CYS A 46 23.70 11.09 -5.09
C CYS A 46 23.51 9.82 -4.28
N ILE A 47 23.94 9.85 -3.01
CA ILE A 47 23.65 8.79 -2.03
C ILE A 47 22.28 9.10 -1.44
N CYS A 48 21.26 8.39 -1.92
CA CYS A 48 19.88 8.61 -1.52
C CYS A 48 19.59 8.12 -0.10
N SER A 49 18.78 8.91 0.63
CA SER A 49 18.30 8.56 1.96
C SER A 49 16.99 7.75 1.88
N GLY A 50 16.79 6.78 2.77
CA GLY A 50 15.51 6.08 2.90
C GLY A 50 15.05 5.33 1.64
N ALA A 51 13.86 5.69 1.12
CA ALA A 51 13.23 5.03 -0.01
C ALA A 51 13.49 5.72 -1.37
N TYR A 52 14.31 6.77 -1.42
CA TYR A 52 14.54 7.51 -2.66
C TYR A 52 15.57 6.81 -3.57
N ILE A 53 15.37 6.93 -4.88
CA ILE A 53 16.21 6.39 -5.96
C ILE A 53 16.26 7.35 -7.15
N GLY A 54 17.05 6.99 -8.16
CA GLY A 54 17.28 7.81 -9.35
C GLY A 54 18.54 8.65 -9.21
N ARG A 55 18.91 9.32 -10.30
CA ARG A 55 20.19 10.05 -10.39
C ARG A 55 20.29 11.19 -9.37
N ASP A 56 19.17 11.83 -9.08
CA ASP A 56 19.02 12.99 -8.18
C ASP A 56 18.21 12.65 -6.91
N CYS A 57 17.86 11.38 -6.69
CA CYS A 57 16.99 10.94 -5.60
C CYS A 57 15.57 11.54 -5.63
N SER A 58 15.08 11.90 -6.82
CA SER A 58 13.72 12.45 -7.00
C SER A 58 12.62 11.39 -7.00
N LYS A 59 12.97 10.13 -7.26
CA LYS A 59 12.00 9.04 -7.38
C LYS A 59 11.95 8.26 -6.08
N ILE A 60 10.79 7.72 -5.73
CA ILE A 60 10.66 6.79 -4.62
C ILE A 60 10.73 5.37 -5.19
N SER A 61 11.62 4.54 -4.65
CA SER A 61 11.61 3.10 -4.88
C SER A 61 10.55 2.50 -3.99
N CYS A 62 9.36 2.35 -4.55
CA CYS A 62 8.43 1.38 -4.02
C CYS A 62 9.07 0.01 -4.29
N LYS A 63 9.41 -0.74 -3.21
CA LYS A 63 9.70 -2.18 -3.36
C LYS A 63 8.59 -2.76 -4.23
N LYS A 64 8.98 -3.43 -5.32
CA LYS A 64 8.05 -4.05 -6.27
C LYS A 64 6.95 -4.73 -5.47
N ALA A 65 5.71 -4.29 -5.70
CA ALA A 65 4.55 -4.76 -4.97
C ALA A 65 4.61 -6.29 -4.89
N THR A 66 4.40 -6.82 -3.69
CA THR A 66 4.39 -8.26 -3.45
C THR A 66 3.57 -8.92 -4.55
N THR A 67 4.21 -9.77 -5.36
CA THR A 67 3.53 -10.40 -6.49
C THR A 67 2.55 -11.48 -6.02
N VAL A 68 2.61 -11.85 -4.74
CA VAL A 68 1.75 -12.84 -4.09
C VAL A 68 1.18 -12.32 -2.76
N ALA A 69 -0.14 -12.31 -2.62
CA ALA A 69 -0.81 -11.95 -1.36
C ALA A 69 -2.23 -12.52 -1.30
N ASP A 70 -2.74 -12.73 -0.11
CA ASP A 70 -4.15 -13.01 0.13
C ASP A 70 -4.78 -11.80 0.83
N ILE A 71 -5.81 -11.22 0.21
CA ILE A 71 -6.43 -9.99 0.68
C ILE A 71 -7.90 -10.24 0.97
N LEU A 72 -8.34 -9.92 2.19
CA LEU A 72 -9.76 -9.87 2.54
C LEU A 72 -10.19 -8.43 2.74
N LEU A 73 -11.19 -8.02 1.96
CA LEU A 73 -11.92 -6.78 2.16
C LEU A 73 -13.03 -7.05 3.17
N VAL A 74 -13.02 -6.36 4.30
CA VAL A 74 -14.03 -6.49 5.36
C VAL A 74 -14.83 -5.19 5.40
N LEU A 75 -16.02 -5.22 4.81
CA LEU A 75 -16.81 -4.04 4.50
C LEU A 75 -17.99 -3.89 5.47
N ASP A 76 -18.07 -2.73 6.09
CA ASP A 76 -19.14 -2.36 7.02
C ASP A 76 -20.45 -2.09 6.28
N GLU A 77 -21.49 -2.84 6.66
CA GLU A 77 -22.86 -2.76 6.18
C GLU A 77 -23.84 -2.33 7.27
N SER A 78 -23.33 -1.83 8.40
CA SER A 78 -24.13 -1.42 9.56
C SER A 78 -25.04 -0.22 9.29
N GLY A 79 -25.95 0.06 10.22
CA GLY A 79 -26.91 1.15 10.10
C GLY A 79 -26.29 2.55 10.10
N THR A 80 -25.07 2.71 10.60
CA THR A 80 -24.39 4.02 10.68
C THR A 80 -23.79 4.47 9.36
N VAL A 81 -23.42 3.51 8.49
CA VAL A 81 -22.94 3.77 7.14
C VAL A 81 -24.13 4.04 6.21
N SER A 82 -24.21 5.21 5.59
CA SER A 82 -25.27 5.51 4.61
C SER A 82 -25.11 4.68 3.32
N ARG A 83 -26.17 4.60 2.50
CA ARG A 83 -26.07 3.93 1.19
C ARG A 83 -25.06 4.60 0.25
N THR A 84 -24.91 5.92 0.36
CA THR A 84 -23.94 6.69 -0.42
C THR A 84 -22.51 6.36 0.02
N GLU A 85 -22.23 6.43 1.32
CA GLU A 85 -20.92 6.08 1.89
C GLU A 85 -20.53 4.63 1.59
N TYR A 86 -21.48 3.71 1.65
CA TYR A 86 -21.27 2.32 1.22
C TYR A 86 -20.92 2.24 -0.27
N LYS A 87 -21.61 3.00 -1.12
CA LYS A 87 -21.31 3.03 -2.55
C LYS A 87 -19.92 3.62 -2.80
N ASP A 88 -19.54 4.67 -2.09
CA ASP A 88 -18.21 5.29 -2.17
C ASP A 88 -17.13 4.29 -1.75
N ALA A 89 -17.35 3.53 -0.67
CA ALA A 89 -16.46 2.45 -0.26
C ALA A 89 -16.32 1.37 -1.35
N THR A 90 -17.41 0.93 -1.98
CA THR A 90 -17.33 -0.04 -3.10
C THR A 90 -16.64 0.52 -4.34
N ASN A 91 -16.82 1.82 -4.63
CA ASN A 91 -16.12 2.49 -5.72
C ASN A 91 -14.61 2.59 -5.44
N TRP A 92 -14.23 2.92 -4.20
CA TRP A 92 -12.85 2.92 -3.75
C TRP A 92 -12.23 1.52 -3.86
N ILE A 93 -12.94 0.48 -3.43
CA ILE A 93 -12.52 -0.92 -3.61
C ILE A 93 -12.26 -1.22 -5.10
N ALA A 94 -13.14 -0.78 -6.01
CA ALA A 94 -12.95 -0.99 -7.44
C ALA A 94 -11.70 -0.26 -8.01
N GLN A 95 -11.31 0.88 -7.43
CA GLN A 95 -10.04 1.54 -7.75
C GLN A 95 -8.84 0.72 -7.24
N VAL A 96 -8.92 0.20 -6.01
CA VAL A 96 -7.90 -0.71 -5.45
C VAL A 96 -7.72 -1.94 -6.34
N LEU A 97 -8.80 -2.56 -6.80
CA LEU A 97 -8.73 -3.69 -7.75
C LEU A 97 -7.95 -3.32 -9.02
N THR A 98 -8.11 -2.10 -9.52
CA THR A 98 -7.44 -1.64 -10.74
C THR A 98 -5.92 -1.60 -10.56
N ALA A 99 -5.44 -1.21 -9.37
CA ALA A 99 -4.02 -1.22 -9.03
C ALA A 99 -3.42 -2.64 -8.97
N PHE A 100 -4.25 -3.66 -8.68
CA PHE A 100 -3.84 -5.07 -8.59
C PHE A 100 -4.20 -5.91 -9.82
N LYS A 101 -4.72 -5.30 -10.90
CA LYS A 101 -5.26 -6.03 -12.06
C LYS A 101 -4.31 -7.11 -12.58
N SER A 102 -3.06 -6.75 -12.89
CA SER A 102 -2.08 -7.70 -13.44
C SER A 102 -1.71 -8.81 -12.45
N ASN A 103 -1.70 -8.54 -11.14
CA ASN A 103 -1.41 -9.53 -10.11
C ASN A 103 -2.58 -10.50 -9.89
N LEU A 104 -3.82 -10.02 -10.02
CA LEU A 104 -5.04 -10.84 -9.96
C LEU A 104 -5.12 -11.76 -11.18
N GLU A 105 -4.89 -11.22 -12.39
CA GLU A 105 -4.90 -11.99 -13.64
C GLU A 105 -3.78 -13.04 -13.70
N ALA A 106 -2.62 -12.75 -13.12
CA ALA A 106 -1.53 -13.70 -12.99
C ALA A 106 -1.75 -14.77 -11.90
N GLY A 107 -2.84 -14.69 -11.12
CA GLY A 107 -3.10 -15.59 -9.98
C GLY A 107 -2.18 -15.37 -8.77
N GLY A 108 -1.39 -14.29 -8.80
CA GLY A 108 -0.49 -13.94 -7.71
C GLY A 108 -1.25 -13.50 -6.47
N ILE A 109 -2.28 -12.66 -6.64
CA ILE A 109 -3.12 -12.18 -5.55
C ILE A 109 -4.46 -12.91 -5.54
N HIS A 110 -4.88 -13.39 -4.37
CA HIS A 110 -6.24 -13.84 -4.13
C HIS A 110 -6.98 -12.77 -3.34
N MET A 111 -8.22 -12.47 -3.72
CA MET A 111 -9.04 -11.49 -3.01
C MET A 111 -10.41 -12.07 -2.67
N GLY A 112 -10.92 -11.70 -1.50
CA GLY A 112 -12.29 -11.99 -1.07
C GLY A 112 -12.91 -10.78 -0.38
N LEU A 113 -14.23 -10.85 -0.16
CA LEU A 113 -15.01 -9.80 0.49
C LEU A 113 -15.97 -10.39 1.51
N ILE A 114 -15.94 -9.84 2.71
CA ILE A 114 -16.84 -10.13 3.82
C ILE A 114 -17.63 -8.87 4.12
N GLY A 115 -18.96 -8.97 4.08
CA GLY A 115 -19.85 -7.92 4.56
C GLY A 115 -20.26 -8.19 6.00
N PHE A 116 -20.22 -7.19 6.86
CA PHE A 116 -20.59 -7.33 8.27
C PHE A 116 -21.51 -6.23 8.77
N SER A 117 -22.32 -6.56 9.77
CA SER A 117 -23.09 -5.62 10.58
C SER A 117 -23.42 -6.30 11.90
N PHE A 118 -24.08 -7.45 11.83
CA PHE A 118 -24.49 -8.27 12.96
C PHE A 118 -23.49 -9.41 13.24
N ALA A 119 -23.49 -9.93 14.48
CA ALA A 119 -22.84 -11.19 14.81
C ALA A 119 -23.63 -12.41 14.30
N GLY A 120 -23.00 -13.58 14.28
CA GLY A 120 -23.62 -14.85 13.85
C GLY A 120 -23.75 -14.98 12.33
N ASP A 121 -24.78 -15.71 11.89
CA ASP A 121 -25.04 -16.10 10.48
C ASP A 121 -25.30 -14.92 9.51
N GLN A 122 -25.37 -13.71 10.06
CA GLN A 122 -25.58 -12.48 9.28
C GLN A 122 -24.28 -11.81 8.83
N THR A 123 -23.11 -12.20 9.37
CA THR A 123 -21.83 -11.87 8.73
C THR A 123 -21.63 -12.82 7.56
N LYS A 124 -21.59 -12.27 6.34
CA LYS A 124 -21.60 -13.08 5.11
C LYS A 124 -20.31 -12.90 4.34
N VAL A 125 -19.67 -14.02 4.03
CA VAL A 125 -18.67 -14.08 2.95
C VAL A 125 -19.41 -13.84 1.65
N LYS A 126 -19.29 -12.62 1.10
CA LYS A 126 -19.95 -12.24 -0.16
C LYS A 126 -19.16 -12.72 -1.36
N ILE A 127 -17.84 -12.68 -1.25
CA ILE A 127 -16.91 -13.14 -2.26
C ILE A 127 -15.87 -14.02 -1.55
N PRO A 128 -15.86 -15.34 -1.80
CA PRO A 128 -14.85 -16.23 -1.25
C PRO A 128 -13.43 -15.82 -1.67
N LEU A 129 -12.47 -16.10 -0.80
CA LEU A 129 -11.06 -15.82 -1.08
C LEU A 129 -10.62 -16.79 -2.19
N SER A 130 -10.39 -16.28 -3.38
CA SER A 130 -10.15 -17.13 -4.56
C SER A 130 -9.32 -16.41 -5.62
N THR A 131 -8.87 -17.16 -6.63
CA THR A 131 -8.19 -16.67 -7.84
C THR A 131 -9.15 -15.97 -8.82
N ALA A 132 -10.21 -15.34 -8.31
CA ALA A 132 -11.23 -14.77 -9.17
C ALA A 132 -10.62 -13.74 -10.14
N VAL A 133 -11.00 -13.85 -11.41
CA VAL A 133 -10.51 -12.98 -12.49
C VAL A 133 -10.96 -11.55 -12.19
N TYR A 134 -10.06 -10.58 -12.41
CA TYR A 134 -10.28 -9.16 -12.09
C TYR A 134 -11.66 -8.63 -12.52
N ASP A 135 -12.10 -8.94 -13.74
CA ASP A 135 -13.39 -8.47 -14.26
C ASP A 135 -14.59 -9.07 -13.51
N THR A 136 -14.49 -10.33 -13.07
CA THR A 136 -15.51 -10.97 -12.23
C THR A 136 -15.60 -10.30 -10.87
N LEU A 137 -14.46 -10.11 -10.20
CA LEU A 137 -14.41 -9.42 -8.89
C LEU A 137 -14.98 -8.01 -8.99
N LYS A 138 -14.56 -7.26 -10.01
CA LYS A 138 -15.04 -5.89 -10.24
C LYS A 138 -16.55 -5.84 -10.48
N THR A 139 -17.08 -6.77 -11.28
CA THR A 139 -18.52 -6.87 -11.54
C THR A 139 -19.29 -7.23 -10.27
N GLN A 140 -18.82 -8.21 -9.51
CA GLN A 140 -19.44 -8.61 -8.24
C GLN A 140 -19.49 -7.43 -7.25
N ILE A 141 -18.38 -6.70 -7.09
CA ILE A 141 -18.29 -5.54 -6.20
C ILE A 141 -19.19 -4.39 -6.67
N ASN A 142 -19.22 -4.10 -7.97
CA ASN A 142 -20.05 -3.02 -8.52
C ASN A 142 -21.56 -3.27 -8.31
N ASN A 143 -21.96 -4.54 -8.29
CA ASN A 143 -23.33 -4.99 -8.08
C ASN A 143 -23.70 -5.18 -6.60
N LEU A 144 -22.78 -4.92 -5.66
CA LEU A 144 -23.11 -4.95 -4.24
C LEU A 144 -24.04 -3.79 -3.89
N GLU A 145 -25.14 -4.12 -3.23
CA GLU A 145 -26.08 -3.16 -2.68
C GLU A 145 -26.19 -3.30 -1.17
N LYS A 146 -26.34 -2.17 -0.48
CA LYS A 146 -26.58 -2.14 0.96
C LYS A 146 -28.07 -2.33 1.23
N THR A 147 -28.42 -3.55 1.66
CA THR A 147 -29.80 -3.91 2.03
C THR A 147 -30.13 -3.52 3.47
N THR A 148 -29.13 -3.46 4.35
CA THR A 148 -29.27 -3.11 5.76
C THR A 148 -29.49 -1.61 5.93
N GLN A 149 -30.70 -1.22 6.31
CA GLN A 149 -31.02 0.18 6.63
C GLN A 149 -30.68 0.49 8.09
N HIS A 150 -30.86 -0.46 9.00
CA HIS A 150 -30.58 -0.34 10.43
C HIS A 150 -29.86 -1.61 10.89
N GLY A 151 -28.89 -1.49 11.80
CA GLY A 151 -28.16 -2.63 12.33
C GLY A 151 -26.96 -2.21 13.17
N PRO A 152 -26.50 -3.08 14.08
CA PRO A 152 -25.31 -2.87 14.89
C PRO A 152 -24.04 -2.95 14.03
N THR A 153 -22.90 -2.72 14.67
CA THR A 153 -21.57 -2.70 14.04
C THR A 153 -20.64 -3.63 14.80
N TYR A 154 -20.67 -4.94 14.51
CA TYR A 154 -19.85 -5.95 15.20
C TYR A 154 -18.47 -6.14 14.56
N ILE A 155 -17.55 -5.21 14.82
CA ILE A 155 -16.20 -5.19 14.24
C ILE A 155 -15.33 -6.33 14.79
N GLY A 156 -15.35 -6.54 16.11
CA GLY A 156 -14.55 -7.61 16.74
C GLY A 156 -14.94 -8.98 16.22
N TYR A 157 -16.23 -9.22 16.05
CA TYR A 157 -16.75 -10.43 15.40
C TYR A 157 -16.28 -10.56 13.95
N ALA A 158 -16.41 -9.50 13.13
CA ALA A 158 -16.01 -9.51 11.73
C ALA A 158 -14.51 -9.83 11.54
N ILE A 159 -13.65 -9.31 12.41
CA ILE A 159 -12.22 -9.64 12.43
C ILE A 159 -12.03 -11.15 12.66
N ASN A 160 -12.73 -11.75 13.62
CA ASN A 160 -12.62 -13.19 13.89
C ASN A 160 -13.07 -14.04 12.70
N VAL A 161 -14.17 -13.68 12.05
CA VAL A 161 -14.64 -14.36 10.82
C VAL A 161 -13.58 -14.29 9.73
N ALA A 162 -12.95 -13.13 9.53
CA ALA A 162 -11.89 -12.98 8.54
C ALA A 162 -10.63 -13.80 8.90
N VAL A 163 -10.25 -13.89 10.19
CA VAL A 163 -9.16 -14.75 10.66
C VAL A 163 -9.44 -16.22 10.34
N GLU A 164 -10.66 -16.68 10.60
CA GLU A 164 -11.07 -18.06 10.30
C GLU A 164 -11.12 -18.32 8.80
N HIS A 165 -11.63 -17.37 8.02
CA HIS A 165 -11.67 -17.48 6.56
C HIS A 165 -10.27 -17.54 5.94
N PHE A 166 -9.32 -16.75 6.45
CA PHE A 166 -7.90 -16.85 6.08
C PHE A 166 -7.28 -18.18 6.49
N SER A 167 -7.65 -18.74 7.64
CA SER A 167 -7.12 -20.01 8.10
C SER A 167 -7.60 -21.17 7.22
N SER A 168 -8.84 -21.12 6.76
CA SER A 168 -9.46 -22.16 5.92
C SER A 168 -9.11 -22.04 4.43
N ASN A 169 -8.97 -20.83 3.90
CA ASN A 169 -8.86 -20.58 2.46
C ASN A 169 -7.56 -19.87 2.04
N GLY A 170 -6.77 -19.39 3.00
CA GLY A 170 -5.52 -18.69 2.73
C GLY A 170 -4.39 -19.66 2.38
N ARG A 171 -3.51 -19.23 1.49
CA ARG A 171 -2.33 -19.98 1.07
C ARG A 171 -1.28 -20.00 2.19
N ASN A 172 -0.62 -21.14 2.36
CA ASN A 172 0.46 -21.29 3.32
C ASN A 172 1.67 -20.45 2.90
N GLY A 173 2.32 -19.77 3.86
CA GLY A 173 3.49 -18.91 3.61
C GLY A 173 3.22 -17.63 2.79
N VAL A 174 2.00 -17.41 2.31
CA VAL A 174 1.62 -16.19 1.57
C VAL A 174 1.18 -15.09 2.56
N PRO A 175 1.65 -13.84 2.38
CA PRO A 175 1.23 -12.71 3.19
C PRO A 175 -0.30 -12.51 3.18
N LYS A 176 -0.88 -12.29 4.37
CA LYS A 176 -2.32 -12.11 4.56
C LYS A 176 -2.61 -10.70 5.01
N THR A 177 -3.47 -10.00 4.28
CA THR A 177 -3.85 -8.61 4.57
C THR A 177 -5.36 -8.48 4.66
N MET A 178 -5.85 -8.02 5.81
CA MET A 178 -7.21 -7.60 6.01
C MET A 178 -7.29 -6.09 5.77
N ILE A 179 -8.16 -5.65 4.85
CA ILE A 179 -8.50 -4.23 4.67
C ILE A 179 -9.91 -4.07 5.23
N LEU A 180 -10.03 -3.45 6.39
CA LEU A 180 -11.28 -3.26 7.10
C LEU A 180 -11.79 -1.85 6.84
N LEU A 181 -12.95 -1.72 6.19
CA LEU A 181 -13.58 -0.45 5.86
C LEU A 181 -14.78 -0.23 6.77
N THR A 182 -14.78 0.84 7.57
CA THR A 182 -15.80 1.13 8.59
C THR A 182 -15.81 2.62 8.97
N ASP A 183 -16.87 3.09 9.60
CA ASP A 183 -16.92 4.38 10.30
C ASP A 183 -16.47 4.28 11.77
N GLY A 184 -16.04 3.11 12.26
CA GLY A 184 -15.39 2.98 13.58
C GLY A 184 -16.33 3.17 14.77
N ARG A 185 -17.61 2.82 14.64
CA ARG A 185 -18.59 2.90 15.75
C ARG A 185 -19.03 1.53 16.24
N ALA A 186 -18.06 0.66 16.56
CA ALA A 186 -18.36 -0.70 16.97
C ALA A 186 -19.29 -0.82 18.17
N THR A 187 -20.30 -1.68 18.05
CA THR A 187 -21.17 -2.13 19.13
C THR A 187 -20.42 -3.06 20.10
N ASP A 188 -19.44 -3.82 19.60
CA ASP A 188 -18.64 -4.79 20.35
C ASP A 188 -17.21 -4.28 20.61
N SER A 189 -17.06 -3.01 21.01
CA SER A 189 -15.76 -2.35 21.18
C SER A 189 -14.77 -3.13 22.06
N GLU A 190 -15.24 -3.81 23.11
CA GLU A 190 -14.42 -4.65 24.00
C GLU A 190 -13.83 -5.87 23.28
N ALA A 191 -14.49 -6.37 22.23
CA ALA A 191 -14.06 -7.53 21.44
C ALA A 191 -12.99 -7.19 20.39
N ILE A 192 -12.81 -5.90 20.04
CA ILE A 192 -11.84 -5.46 19.03
C ILE A 192 -10.41 -5.84 19.44
N SER A 193 -9.99 -5.46 20.64
CA SER A 193 -8.60 -5.68 21.08
C SER A 193 -8.22 -7.18 21.12
N PRO A 194 -9.05 -8.09 21.67
CA PRO A 194 -8.83 -9.52 21.56
C PRO A 194 -8.77 -10.04 20.11
N ALA A 195 -9.70 -9.61 19.25
CA ALA A 195 -9.75 -10.06 17.85
C ALA A 195 -8.52 -9.60 17.04
N VAL A 196 -8.09 -8.35 17.23
CA VAL A 196 -6.87 -7.81 16.61
C VAL A 196 -5.63 -8.57 17.08
N LYS A 197 -5.53 -8.88 18.38
CA LYS A 197 -4.43 -9.72 18.91
C LYS A 197 -4.41 -11.10 18.24
N LYS A 198 -5.57 -11.75 18.10
CA LYS A 198 -5.71 -13.04 17.40
C LYS A 198 -5.26 -12.94 15.94
N ALA A 199 -5.68 -11.91 15.22
CA ALA A 199 -5.30 -11.69 13.83
C ALA A 199 -3.78 -11.49 13.66
N VAL A 200 -3.16 -10.68 14.52
CA VAL A 200 -1.70 -10.44 14.47
C VAL A 200 -0.93 -11.72 14.82
N ALA A 201 -1.37 -12.49 15.80
CA ALA A 201 -0.76 -13.78 16.14
C ALA A 201 -0.84 -14.78 14.97
N ALA A 202 -1.86 -14.68 14.12
CA ALA A 202 -1.99 -15.46 12.89
C ALA A 202 -1.20 -14.88 11.69
N GLY A 203 -0.38 -13.84 11.90
CA GLY A 203 0.43 -13.22 10.85
C GLY A 203 -0.36 -12.36 9.86
N ILE A 204 -1.58 -11.93 10.23
CA ILE A 204 -2.43 -11.09 9.40
C ILE A 204 -2.09 -9.61 9.65
N THR A 205 -1.83 -8.88 8.56
CA THR A 205 -1.71 -7.41 8.60
C THR A 205 -3.10 -6.80 8.46
N ILE A 206 -3.45 -5.85 9.32
CA ILE A 206 -4.72 -5.12 9.25
C ILE A 206 -4.46 -3.69 8.79
N ILE A 207 -5.21 -3.25 7.79
CA ILE A 207 -5.32 -1.87 7.31
C ILE A 207 -6.75 -1.42 7.61
N SER A 208 -6.89 -0.26 8.26
CA SER A 208 -8.20 0.32 8.55
C SER A 208 -8.49 1.46 7.60
N VAL A 209 -9.67 1.44 6.99
CA VAL A 209 -10.15 2.46 6.07
C VAL A 209 -11.37 3.14 6.68
N GLY A 210 -11.24 4.43 7.00
CA GLY A 210 -12.37 5.25 7.43
C GLY A 210 -13.31 5.49 6.26
N ILE A 211 -14.58 5.14 6.42
CA ILE A 211 -15.64 5.46 5.46
C ILE A 211 -16.37 6.72 5.91
N GLY A 212 -16.61 7.64 4.99
CA GLY A 212 -17.45 8.83 5.22
C GLY A 212 -16.73 9.90 6.03
N THR A 213 -17.51 10.79 6.65
CA THR A 213 -16.98 11.97 7.37
C THR A 213 -17.03 11.85 8.89
N GLN A 214 -17.77 10.86 9.41
CA GLN A 214 -18.06 10.72 10.83
C GLN A 214 -17.35 9.53 11.48
N TYR A 215 -16.27 9.07 10.86
CA TYR A 215 -15.52 7.92 11.35
C TYR A 215 -14.81 8.20 12.68
N ASN A 216 -14.62 7.16 13.50
CA ASN A 216 -13.88 7.23 14.75
C ASN A 216 -12.39 6.90 14.51
N SER A 217 -11.54 7.92 14.49
CA SER A 217 -10.10 7.77 14.25
C SER A 217 -9.40 6.89 15.28
N ASP A 218 -9.79 6.96 16.55
CA ASP A 218 -9.17 6.20 17.63
C ASP A 218 -9.48 4.71 17.51
N GLN A 219 -10.71 4.37 17.12
CA GLN A 219 -11.09 2.98 16.87
C GLN A 219 -10.39 2.43 15.61
N LEU A 220 -10.28 3.22 14.53
CA LEU A 220 -9.51 2.82 13.34
C LEU A 220 -8.03 2.56 13.70
N LEU A 221 -7.43 3.42 14.51
CA LEU A 221 -6.06 3.24 14.98
C LEU A 221 -5.92 2.02 15.90
N GLN A 222 -6.91 1.77 16.78
CA GLN A 222 -6.95 0.58 17.63
C GLN A 222 -6.95 -0.71 16.79
N ILE A 223 -7.70 -0.72 15.68
CA ILE A 223 -7.79 -1.86 14.75
C ILE A 223 -6.47 -2.03 13.97
N ALA A 224 -5.96 -0.95 13.36
CA ALA A 224 -4.75 -0.99 12.53
C ALA A 224 -3.45 -1.19 13.33
N ARG A 225 -3.44 -0.79 14.61
CA ARG A 225 -2.29 -0.74 15.54
C ARG A 225 -1.12 0.15 15.12
N ASP A 226 -1.18 0.75 13.93
CA ASP A 226 -0.12 1.52 13.32
C ASP A 226 -0.78 2.66 12.53
N PRO A 227 -0.47 3.94 12.83
CA PRO A 227 -1.09 5.08 12.16
C PRO A 227 -0.79 5.11 10.65
N SER A 228 0.31 4.50 10.19
CA SER A 228 0.63 4.39 8.76
C SER A 228 -0.30 3.43 7.99
N ARG A 229 -1.13 2.66 8.72
CA ARG A 229 -2.10 1.70 8.16
C ARG A 229 -3.54 2.15 8.35
N VAL A 230 -3.74 3.42 8.73
CA VAL A 230 -5.05 4.06 8.72
C VAL A 230 -5.15 4.91 7.45
N ILE A 231 -6.15 4.61 6.63
CA ILE A 231 -6.45 5.30 5.37
C ILE A 231 -7.84 5.90 5.50
N ILE A 232 -8.08 7.06 4.90
CA ILE A 232 -9.44 7.61 4.80
C ILE A 232 -9.87 7.55 3.33
N ALA A 233 -11.06 6.99 3.09
CA ALA A 233 -11.68 6.97 1.77
C ALA A 233 -12.76 8.06 1.73
N ASN A 234 -12.46 9.14 1.01
CA ASN A 234 -13.34 10.30 0.79
C ASN A 234 -13.77 10.36 -0.67
#